data_AF-A0A7X7YFL9-F1
#
_entry.id   AF-A0A7X7YFL9-F1
#
_cell.length_a   1.000
_cell.length_b   1.000
_cell.length_c   1.000
_cell.angle_alpha   90.00
_cell.angle_beta   90.00
_cell.angle_gamma   90.00
#
_symmetry.space_group_name_H-M   'P 1'
#
loop_
_entity.id
_entity.type
_entity.pdbx_description
1 polymer ?
#
loop_
_entity_poly.entity_id
_entity_poly.type
_entity_poly.pdbx_seq_one_letter_code
_entity_poly.pdbx_strand_id
1 'polypeptide(L)'
;MSKPAILVPELLHNLFSRPVTRFYPFEPASVPARFRGTPRFRGEACIGCKVCMRDCPADAIHINVEMIPPSEPAVEGQPAPKPKRKMTMTLYLDRCVHCERCAEVCPKDAIYLDQEFALAAFSREDLKIVME
;
A
#
# COMPACT_ATOMS: atom_id res chain seq x y z
N MET A 1 -34.65 -39.45 3.29
CA MET A 1 -35.37 -38.15 3.34
C MET A 1 -34.90 -37.43 4.58
N SER A 2 -34.12 -36.34 4.43
CA SER A 2 -33.65 -35.53 5.54
C SER A 2 -34.86 -35.03 6.33
N LYS A 3 -34.83 -35.16 7.67
CA LYS A 3 -35.89 -34.61 8.52
C LYS A 3 -35.81 -33.08 8.41
N PRO A 4 -36.76 -32.41 7.73
CA PRO A 4 -36.66 -30.97 7.46
C PRO A 4 -36.71 -30.12 8.75
N ALA A 5 -37.17 -30.71 9.85
CA ALA A 5 -37.37 -30.04 11.14
C ALA A 5 -36.10 -29.88 11.99
N ILE A 6 -34.95 -30.46 11.62
CA ILE A 6 -33.72 -30.39 12.44
C ILE A 6 -33.24 -28.93 12.59
N LEU A 7 -33.47 -28.08 11.60
CA LEU A 7 -33.03 -26.68 11.61
C LEU A 7 -34.07 -25.70 12.17
N VAL A 8 -35.27 -26.16 12.53
CA VAL A 8 -36.34 -25.29 13.04
C VAL A 8 -35.95 -24.57 14.35
N PRO A 9 -35.28 -25.21 15.32
CA PRO A 9 -34.83 -24.50 16.53
C PRO A 9 -33.85 -23.37 16.22
N GLU A 10 -32.90 -23.61 15.32
CA GLU A 10 -31.90 -22.64 14.89
C GLU A 10 -32.54 -21.49 14.09
N LEU A 11 -33.52 -21.80 13.25
CA LEU A 11 -34.29 -20.79 12.51
C LEU A 11 -35.08 -19.87 13.46
N LEU A 12 -35.75 -20.44 14.47
CA LEU A 12 -36.46 -19.65 15.47
C LEU A 12 -35.50 -18.80 16.31
N HIS A 13 -34.35 -19.36 16.72
CA HIS A 13 -33.34 -18.61 17.45
C HIS A 13 -32.81 -17.40 16.66
N ASN A 14 -32.47 -17.61 15.39
CA ASN A 14 -31.95 -16.55 14.53
C ASN A 14 -33.01 -15.50 14.17
N LEU A 15 -34.29 -15.90 14.01
CA LEU A 15 -35.39 -14.97 13.70
C LEU A 15 -35.60 -13.90 14.79
N PHE A 16 -35.39 -14.27 16.06
CA PHE A 16 -35.51 -13.35 17.19
C PHE A 16 -34.18 -12.69 17.61
N SER A 17 -33.07 -13.09 16.99
CA SER A 17 -31.76 -12.49 17.24
C SER A 17 -31.53 -11.24 16.40
N ARG A 18 -30.67 -10.34 16.87
CA ARG A 18 -30.28 -9.14 16.09
C ARG A 18 -29.41 -9.55 14.89
N PRO A 19 -29.53 -8.87 13.74
CA PRO A 19 -28.68 -9.14 12.60
C PRO A 19 -27.22 -8.76 12.89
N VAL A 20 -26.28 -9.60 12.46
CA VAL A 20 -24.82 -9.36 12.58
C VAL A 20 -24.31 -8.36 11.52
N THR A 21 -25.13 -8.05 10.51
CA THR A 21 -24.79 -7.15 9.41
C THR A 21 -24.48 -5.73 9.88
N ARG A 22 -23.51 -5.08 9.25
CA ARG A 22 -23.21 -3.65 9.43
C ARG A 22 -23.71 -2.84 8.24
N PHE A 23 -24.09 -1.59 8.49
CA PHE A 23 -24.60 -0.70 7.43
C PHE A 23 -23.47 -0.01 6.66
N TYR A 24 -22.66 -0.77 5.91
CA TYR A 24 -21.68 -0.17 5.00
C TYR A 24 -22.41 0.57 3.86
N PRO A 25 -22.00 1.80 3.47
CA PRO A 25 -20.82 2.56 3.90
C PRO A 25 -21.05 3.54 5.07
N PHE A 26 -22.24 3.60 5.66
CA PHE A 26 -22.58 4.53 6.75
C PHE A 26 -21.90 4.17 8.08
N GLU A 27 -21.60 2.88 8.28
CA GLU A 27 -20.80 2.36 9.37
C GLU A 27 -19.49 1.78 8.80
N PRO A 28 -18.31 2.37 9.12
CA PRO A 28 -17.05 1.91 8.56
C PRO A 28 -16.69 0.50 9.06
N ALA A 29 -16.10 -0.30 8.17
CA ALA A 29 -15.57 -1.60 8.56
C ALA A 29 -14.39 -1.40 9.52
N SER A 30 -14.43 -2.04 10.68
CA SER A 30 -13.32 -2.02 11.64
C SER A 30 -12.23 -2.97 11.15
N VAL A 31 -11.04 -2.45 10.88
CA VAL A 31 -9.87 -3.26 10.52
C VAL A 31 -8.95 -3.45 11.73
N PRO A 32 -8.25 -4.59 11.85
CA PRO A 32 -7.31 -4.83 12.94
C PRO A 32 -6.09 -3.92 12.86
N ALA A 33 -5.38 -3.74 13.97
CA ALA A 33 -4.19 -2.85 14.04
C ALA A 33 -3.08 -3.23 13.05
N ARG A 34 -2.90 -4.54 12.77
CA ARG A 34 -1.90 -5.07 11.81
C ARG A 34 -2.52 -5.40 10.44
N PHE A 35 -3.59 -4.70 10.06
CA PHE A 35 -4.19 -4.87 8.76
C PHE A 35 -3.19 -4.49 7.66
N ARG A 36 -3.18 -5.27 6.58
CA ARG A 36 -2.29 -5.08 5.43
C ARG A 36 -3.04 -4.36 4.33
N GLY A 37 -3.26 -3.06 4.52
CA GLY A 37 -3.93 -2.20 3.55
C GLY A 37 -2.98 -1.72 2.46
N THR A 38 -3.05 -0.44 2.15
CA THR A 38 -2.36 0.15 1.01
C THR A 38 -0.90 0.41 1.34
N PRO A 39 0.05 0.00 0.49
CA PRO A 39 1.45 0.40 0.67
C PRO A 39 1.61 1.93 0.52
N ARG A 40 2.20 2.57 1.52
CA ARG A 40 2.52 4.00 1.59
C ARG A 40 4.01 4.21 1.71
N PHE A 41 4.49 5.35 1.24
CA PHE A 41 5.91 5.65 1.11
C PHE A 41 6.29 6.97 1.76
N ARG A 42 7.41 6.97 2.48
CA ARG A 42 8.08 8.14 3.06
C ARG A 42 9.38 8.37 2.30
N GLY A 43 9.34 9.23 1.27
CA GLY A 43 10.48 9.51 0.40
C GLY A 43 11.73 9.97 1.15
N GLU A 44 11.56 10.80 2.18
CA GLU A 44 12.64 11.35 3.02
C GLU A 44 13.47 10.26 3.72
N ALA A 45 12.83 9.15 4.11
CA ALA A 45 13.51 8.03 4.78
C ALA A 45 14.19 7.07 3.78
N CYS A 46 13.83 7.14 2.49
CA CYS A 46 14.26 6.15 1.53
C CYS A 46 15.68 6.41 1.03
N ILE A 47 16.55 5.41 1.18
CA ILE A 47 17.93 5.46 0.67
C ILE A 47 18.08 4.90 -0.76
N GLY A 48 17.01 4.46 -1.42
CA GLY A 48 17.08 3.96 -2.80
C GLY A 48 17.83 2.64 -2.96
N CYS A 49 17.85 1.79 -1.93
CA CYS A 49 18.54 0.49 -1.93
C CYS A 49 17.87 -0.57 -2.83
N LYS A 50 16.62 -0.36 -3.25
CA LYS A 50 15.82 -1.24 -4.11
C LYS A 50 15.55 -2.66 -3.58
N VAL A 51 15.76 -2.91 -2.28
CA VAL A 51 15.47 -4.23 -1.66
C VAL A 51 13.98 -4.57 -1.73
N CYS A 52 13.10 -3.61 -1.41
CA CYS A 52 11.65 -3.80 -1.50
C CYS A 52 11.14 -4.07 -2.93
N MET A 53 11.82 -3.54 -3.95
CA MET A 53 11.55 -3.86 -5.36
C MET A 53 11.97 -5.29 -5.68
N ARG A 54 13.17 -5.70 -5.26
CA ARG A 54 13.70 -7.06 -5.49
C ARG A 54 12.85 -8.14 -4.81
N ASP A 55 12.40 -7.89 -3.59
CA ASP A 55 11.70 -8.87 -2.77
C ASP A 55 10.18 -8.87 -3.00
N CYS A 56 9.67 -8.00 -3.88
CA CYS A 56 8.26 -7.97 -4.22
C CYS A 56 7.90 -9.20 -5.06
N PRO A 57 7.04 -10.12 -4.56
CA PRO A 57 6.72 -11.35 -5.29
C PRO A 57 5.91 -11.11 -6.58
N ALA A 58 5.27 -9.94 -6.69
CA ALA A 58 4.40 -9.58 -7.81
C ALA A 58 4.98 -8.49 -8.72
N ASP A 59 6.24 -8.09 -8.52
CA ASP A 59 6.90 -7.00 -9.27
C ASP A 59 6.02 -5.73 -9.36
N ALA A 60 5.46 -5.35 -8.21
CA ALA A 60 4.52 -4.23 -8.09
C ALA A 60 5.22 -2.90 -7.78
N ILE A 61 6.51 -2.90 -7.44
CA ILE A 61 7.25 -1.72 -7.00
C ILE A 61 8.44 -1.50 -7.94
N HIS A 62 8.53 -0.31 -8.52
CA HIS A 62 9.71 0.12 -9.28
C HIS A 62 10.33 1.36 -8.65
N ILE A 63 11.65 1.34 -8.48
CA ILE A 63 12.41 2.46 -7.90
C ILE A 63 13.44 2.94 -8.91
N ASN A 64 13.28 4.21 -9.31
CA ASN A 64 14.23 4.96 -10.11
C ASN A 64 14.94 5.99 -9.23
N VAL A 65 16.26 6.10 -9.39
CA VAL A 65 17.10 7.05 -8.67
C VAL A 65 17.95 7.75 -9.71
N GLU A 66 17.70 9.04 -9.89
CA GLU A 66 18.36 9.89 -10.86
C GLU A 66 19.21 10.95 -10.14
N MET A 67 20.39 11.22 -10.68
CA MET A 67 21.24 12.30 -10.21
C MET A 67 21.00 13.51 -11.10
N ILE A 68 20.36 14.55 -10.56
CA ILE A 68 20.11 15.79 -11.26
C ILE A 68 21.38 16.64 -11.16
N PRO A 69 21.99 17.00 -12.31
CA PRO A 69 23.14 17.89 -12.32
C PRO A 69 22.75 19.26 -11.76
N PRO A 70 23.70 20.01 -11.18
CA PRO A 70 23.42 21.35 -10.70
C PRO A 70 22.84 22.24 -11.80
N SER A 71 21.79 23.01 -11.48
CA SER A 71 21.17 23.98 -12.38
C SER A 71 22.04 25.20 -12.63
N GLU A 72 22.98 25.47 -11.73
CA GLU A 72 23.87 26.62 -11.77
C GLU A 72 25.29 26.19 -12.15
N PRO A 73 25.96 26.89 -13.08
CA PRO A 73 27.34 26.61 -13.43
C PRO A 73 28.24 26.85 -12.22
N ALA A 74 29.32 26.07 -12.12
CA ALA A 74 30.32 26.27 -11.07
C ALA A 74 30.94 27.67 -11.21
N VAL A 75 30.79 28.50 -10.19
CA VAL A 75 31.42 29.83 -10.12
C VAL A 75 32.83 29.68 -9.56
N GLU A 76 33.81 30.27 -10.23
CA GLU A 76 35.22 30.23 -9.85
C GLU A 76 35.41 30.85 -8.44
N GLY A 77 35.94 30.08 -7.49
CA GLY A 77 36.12 30.49 -6.09
C GLY A 77 34.99 30.11 -5.13
N GLN A 78 33.89 29.51 -5.60
CA GLN A 78 32.84 28.94 -4.75
C GLN A 78 32.83 27.40 -4.81
N PRO A 79 32.42 26.71 -3.73
CA PRO A 79 32.30 25.26 -3.76
C PRO A 79 31.30 24.83 -4.84
N ALA A 80 31.72 23.90 -5.70
CA ALA A 80 30.89 23.39 -6.78
C ALA A 80 29.54 22.89 -6.22
N PRO A 81 28.40 23.27 -6.82
CA PRO A 81 27.09 22.84 -6.34
C PRO A 81 26.99 21.32 -6.41
N LYS A 82 26.47 20.70 -5.35
CA LYS A 82 26.33 19.23 -5.26
C LYS A 82 25.17 18.76 -6.13
N PRO A 83 25.30 17.63 -6.83
CA PRO A 83 24.19 17.06 -7.58
C PRO A 83 23.08 16.62 -6.62
N LYS A 84 21.83 16.91 -6.98
CA LYS A 84 20.65 16.50 -6.20
C LYS A 84 20.22 15.11 -6.62
N ARG A 85 19.76 14.30 -5.67
CA ARG A 85 19.22 12.98 -5.97
C ARG A 85 17.69 13.08 -6.06
N LYS A 86 17.11 12.76 -7.21
CA LYS A 86 15.67 12.58 -7.40
C LYS A 86 15.36 11.10 -7.36
N MET A 87 14.48 10.69 -6.45
CA MET A 87 14.01 9.32 -6.37
C MET A 87 12.54 9.31 -6.76
N THR A 88 12.14 8.31 -7.54
CA THR A 88 10.75 8.10 -7.92
C THR A 88 10.41 6.65 -7.69
N MET A 89 9.42 6.40 -6.84
CA MET A 89 8.85 5.08 -6.62
C MET A 89 7.51 4.98 -7.34
N THR A 90 7.36 3.99 -8.20
CA THR A 90 6.09 3.63 -8.80
C THR A 90 5.55 2.37 -8.13
N LEU A 91 4.30 2.42 -7.69
CA LEU A 91 3.56 1.31 -7.13
C LEU A 91 2.38 0.97 -8.05
N TYR A 92 2.31 -0.29 -8.46
CA TYR A 92 1.22 -0.86 -9.27
C TYR A 92 0.26 -1.61 -8.35
N LEU A 93 -0.81 -0.95 -7.90
CA LEU A 93 -1.80 -1.57 -7.00
C LEU A 93 -2.58 -2.70 -7.67
N ASP A 94 -2.72 -2.67 -9.00
CA ASP A 94 -3.31 -3.75 -9.79
C ASP A 94 -2.51 -5.07 -9.72
N ARG A 95 -1.22 -5.00 -9.37
CA ARG A 95 -0.34 -6.17 -9.20
C ARG A 95 -0.09 -6.52 -7.74
N CYS A 96 -0.25 -5.56 -6.83
CA CYS A 96 0.12 -5.74 -5.43
C CYS A 96 -0.71 -6.84 -4.76
N VAL A 97 -0.04 -7.76 -4.07
CA VAL A 97 -0.69 -8.84 -3.31
C VAL A 97 -0.80 -8.53 -1.81
N HIS A 98 -0.53 -7.28 -1.40
CA HIS A 98 -0.67 -6.81 -0.01
C HIS A 98 0.01 -7.69 1.05
N CYS A 99 1.13 -8.32 0.70
CA CYS A 99 1.81 -9.27 1.58
C CYS A 99 2.69 -8.64 2.66
N GLU A 100 2.86 -7.30 2.66
CA GLU A 100 3.70 -6.53 3.60
C GLU A 100 5.23 -6.78 3.50
N ARG A 101 5.69 -7.71 2.64
CA ARG A 101 7.12 -8.04 2.51
C ARG A 101 8.00 -6.82 2.26
N CYS A 102 7.53 -5.85 1.44
CA CYS A 102 8.26 -4.63 1.16
C CYS A 102 8.54 -3.77 2.40
N ALA A 103 7.62 -3.74 3.36
CA ALA A 103 7.78 -3.05 4.63
C ALA A 103 8.74 -3.80 5.55
N GLU A 104 8.61 -5.13 5.65
CA GLU A 104 9.48 -5.97 6.49
C GLU A 104 10.96 -5.90 6.09
N VAL A 105 11.26 -5.81 4.79
CA VAL A 105 12.64 -5.81 4.28
C VAL A 105 13.25 -4.41 4.19
N CYS A 106 12.47 -3.36 4.47
CA CYS A 106 12.95 -1.99 4.35
C CYS A 106 13.86 -1.64 5.53
N PRO A 107 15.16 -1.35 5.32
CA PRO A 107 16.09 -1.06 6.42
C PRO A 107 15.87 0.31 7.08
N LYS A 108 14.94 1.12 6.55
CA LYS A 108 14.67 2.49 6.99
C LYS A 108 13.18 2.75 7.25
N ASP A 109 12.35 1.71 7.22
CA ASP A 109 10.88 1.82 7.38
C ASP A 109 10.25 2.88 6.46
N ALA A 110 10.85 3.05 5.28
CA ALA A 110 10.44 4.04 4.29
C ALA A 110 9.16 3.63 3.55
N ILE A 111 8.78 2.36 3.62
CA ILE A 111 7.51 1.84 3.10
C ILE A 111 6.79 1.09 4.22
N TYR A 112 5.48 1.30 4.33
CA TYR A 112 4.61 0.67 5.33
C TYR A 112 3.23 0.44 4.73
N LEU A 113 2.42 -0.43 5.32
CA LEU A 113 1.03 -0.63 4.89
C LEU A 113 0.10 0.09 5.88
N ASP A 114 -0.87 0.83 5.33
CA ASP A 114 -1.89 1.51 6.12
C ASP A 114 -3.14 0.64 6.32
N GLN A 115 -4.22 1.27 6.76
CA GLN A 115 -5.52 0.65 6.99
C GLN A 115 -6.52 0.87 5.84
N GLU A 116 -6.11 1.54 4.77
CA GLU A 116 -6.95 1.83 3.62
C GLU A 116 -7.12 0.56 2.77
N PHE A 117 -8.37 0.21 2.48
CA PHE A 117 -8.75 -1.00 1.74
C PHE A 117 -9.70 -0.71 0.57
N ALA A 118 -10.33 0.46 0.53
CA ALA A 118 -11.34 0.81 -0.47
C ALA A 118 -10.69 1.44 -1.71
N LEU A 119 -9.81 0.68 -2.38
CA LEU A 119 -8.99 1.14 -3.51
C LEU A 119 -9.63 0.97 -4.89
N ALA A 120 -10.95 0.78 -4.95
CA ALA A 120 -11.62 0.56 -6.22
C ALA A 120 -11.46 1.77 -7.15
N ALA A 121 -11.08 1.51 -8.41
CA ALA A 121 -10.92 2.53 -9.44
C ALA A 121 -11.59 2.09 -10.75
N PHE A 122 -11.88 3.05 -11.63
CA PHE A 122 -12.57 2.80 -12.90
C PHE A 122 -11.63 2.35 -14.03
N SER A 123 -10.35 2.73 -13.95
CA SER A 123 -9.32 2.32 -14.90
C SER A 123 -8.15 1.67 -14.19
N ARG A 124 -7.34 0.92 -14.96
CA ARG A 124 -6.13 0.29 -14.44
C ARG A 124 -5.05 1.33 -14.16
N GLU A 125 -5.02 2.40 -14.94
CA GLU A 125 -4.06 3.49 -14.85
C GLU A 125 -4.19 4.24 -13.53
N ASP A 126 -5.41 4.37 -13.00
CA ASP A 126 -5.68 4.99 -11.69
C ASP A 126 -5.10 4.19 -10.51
N LEU A 127 -4.78 2.91 -10.72
CA LEU A 127 -4.12 2.03 -9.73
C LEU A 127 -2.59 2.14 -9.77
N LYS A 128 -2.03 2.94 -10.68
CA LYS A 128 -0.60 3.25 -10.73
C LYS A 128 -0.32 4.50 -9.91
N ILE A 129 0.30 4.33 -8.75
CA ILE A 129 0.69 5.43 -7.86
C ILE A 129 2.16 5.75 -8.10
N VAL A 130 2.45 7.02 -8.40
CA VAL A 130 3.82 7.54 -8.51
C VAL A 130 4.09 8.44 -7.31
N MET A 131 5.17 8.16 -6.58
CA MET A 131 5.59 8.84 -5.37
C MET A 131 7.03 9.35 -5.58
N GLU A 132 7.27 10.64 -5.33
CA GLU A 132 8.59 11.30 -5.42
C GLU A 132 9.16 11.61 -4.03
#